data_AF-A0A961ZF41-F1
#
_entry.id   AF-A0A961ZF41-F1
#
_cell.length_a   1.000
_cell.length_b   1.000
_cell.length_c   1.000
_cell.angle_alpha   90.00
_cell.angle_beta   90.00
_cell.angle_gamma   90.00
#
_symmetry.space_group_name_H-M   'P 1'
#
loop_
_entity.id
_entity.type
_entity.pdbx_description
1 polymer ?
#
loop_
_entity_poly.entity_id
_entity_poly.type
_entity_poly.pdbx_seq_one_letter_code
_entity_poly.pdbx_strand_id
1 'polypeptide(L)'
;MAGSTLKVIDGGGMDKNKALEAALGQIERNFGKGSIMKLGSDSVQQVESISTGSLGLDIALGIGGLPRGRIVEVFGPESSGKTT
;
A
#
# COMPACT_ATOMS: atom_id res chain seq x y z
N MET A 1 -18.54 20.31 3.99
CA MET A 1 -17.29 19.60 4.32
C MET A 1 -17.03 19.77 5.81
N ALA A 2 -17.60 18.92 6.66
CA ALA A 2 -17.34 18.97 8.10
C ALA A 2 -16.00 18.24 8.35
N GLY A 3 -14.96 18.99 8.73
CA GLY A 3 -13.67 18.42 9.09
C GLY A 3 -13.84 17.51 10.30
N SER A 4 -13.49 16.23 10.14
CA SER A 4 -13.48 15.26 11.23
C SER A 4 -12.35 15.60 12.21
N THR A 5 -12.67 16.32 13.28
CA THR A 5 -11.72 16.58 14.37
C THR A 5 -11.46 15.28 15.12
N LEU A 6 -10.27 14.71 14.93
CA LEU A 6 -9.80 13.57 15.71
C LEU A 6 -9.69 14.00 17.17
N LYS A 7 -10.48 13.38 18.07
CA LYS A 7 -10.41 13.65 19.51
C LYS A 7 -9.27 12.82 20.10
N VAL A 8 -8.24 13.49 20.60
CA VAL A 8 -7.20 12.85 21.42
C VAL A 8 -7.85 12.32 22.69
N ILE A 9 -7.67 11.03 22.96
CA ILE A 9 -8.19 10.38 24.16
C ILE A 9 -7.15 10.63 25.27
N ASP A 10 -7.29 11.74 25.99
CA ASP A 10 -6.46 12.02 27.17
C ASP A 10 -6.84 11.09 28.32
N GLY A 11 -5.89 10.26 28.75
CA GLY A 11 -6.11 9.28 29.82
C GLY A 11 -4.82 8.86 30.50
N GLY A 12 -4.35 9.67 31.45
CA GLY A 12 -3.34 9.26 32.41
C GLY A 12 -3.80 8.02 33.17
N GLY A 13 -3.29 6.85 32.76
CA GLY A 13 -3.61 5.54 33.36
C GLY A 13 -4.36 4.56 32.46
N MET A 14 -4.67 4.92 31.21
CA MET A 14 -5.29 3.97 30.27
C MET A 14 -4.22 3.09 29.62
N ASP A 15 -4.49 1.78 29.53
CA ASP A 15 -3.61 0.82 28.86
C ASP A 15 -3.36 1.27 27.41
N LYS A 16 -2.09 1.49 27.05
CA LYS A 16 -1.67 2.11 25.78
C LYS A 16 -2.25 1.35 24.58
N ASN A 17 -2.41 0.04 24.70
CA ASN A 17 -3.01 -0.79 23.66
C ASN A 17 -4.49 -0.47 23.45
N LYS A 18 -5.24 -0.20 24.52
CA LYS A 18 -6.67 0.14 24.42
C LYS A 18 -6.88 1.52 23.78
N ALA A 19 -6.04 2.49 24.12
CA ALA A 19 -6.06 3.81 23.48
C ALA A 19 -5.69 3.73 21.99
N LEU A 20 -4.70 2.89 21.63
CA LEU A 20 -4.30 2.64 20.25
C LEU A 20 -5.44 2.03 19.42
N GLU A 21 -6.05 0.94 19.90
CA GLU A 21 -7.16 0.28 19.19
C GLU A 21 -8.37 1.20 19.02
N ALA A 22 -8.68 2.04 20.01
CA ALA A 22 -9.74 3.03 19.91
C ALA A 22 -9.44 4.11 18.85
N ALA A 23 -8.20 4.58 18.76
CA ALA A 23 -7.77 5.53 17.74
C ALA A 23 -7.79 4.92 16.33
N LEU A 24 -7.33 3.68 16.18
CA LEU A 24 -7.38 2.94 14.91
C LEU A 24 -8.83 2.80 14.42
N GLY A 25 -9.76 2.42 15.30
CA GLY A 25 -11.18 2.31 14.97
C GLY A 25 -11.83 3.65 14.60
N GLN A 26 -11.41 4.77 15.21
CA GLN A 26 -11.88 6.10 14.81
C GLN A 26 -11.43 6.48 13.38
N ILE A 27 -10.19 6.14 13.02
CA ILE A 27 -9.66 6.40 11.67
C ILE A 27 -10.44 5.56 10.64
N GLU A 28 -10.65 4.27 10.88
CA GLU A 28 -11.44 3.43 9.97
C GLU A 28 -12.89 3.90 9.80
N ARG A 29 -13.54 4.34 10.88
CA ARG A 29 -14.92 4.85 10.81
C ARG A 29 -15.03 6.13 9.98
N ASN A 30 -14.04 7.00 10.07
CA ASN A 30 -14.07 8.32 9.41
C ASN A 30 -13.61 8.25 7.95
N PHE A 31 -12.67 7.35 7.63
CA PHE A 31 -12.00 7.31 6.32
C PHE A 31 -12.22 6.00 5.54
N GLY A 32 -12.96 5.05 6.12
CA GLY A 32 -13.26 3.75 5.52
C GLY A 32 -12.31 2.64 5.95
N LYS A 33 -12.73 1.38 5.72
CA LYS A 33 -11.91 0.20 6.01
C LYS A 33 -10.61 0.24 5.19
N GLY A 34 -9.49 -0.11 5.83
CA GLY A 34 -8.18 -0.11 5.18
C GLY A 34 -7.53 1.27 5.05
N SER A 35 -8.13 2.32 5.61
CA SER A 35 -7.51 3.66 5.72
C SER A 35 -6.30 3.69 6.65
N ILE A 36 -6.20 2.74 7.58
CA ILE A 36 -5.03 2.48 8.41
C ILE A 36 -4.89 0.98 8.66
N MET A 37 -3.67 0.46 8.55
CA MET A 37 -3.37 -0.96 8.76
C MET A 37 -1.98 -1.10 9.38
N LYS A 38 -1.72 -2.22 10.07
CA LYS A 38 -0.37 -2.54 10.53
C LYS A 38 0.46 -3.01 9.34
N LEU A 39 1.67 -2.48 9.18
CA LEU A 39 2.60 -2.95 8.16
C LEU A 39 2.94 -4.43 8.46
N GLY A 40 2.63 -5.34 7.54
CA GLY A 40 2.85 -6.78 7.71
C GLY A 40 1.69 -7.57 8.33
N SER A 41 0.54 -6.96 8.64
CA SER A 41 -0.66 -7.72 8.99
C SER A 41 -1.30 -8.32 7.73
N ASP A 42 -1.05 -9.61 7.48
CA ASP A 42 -1.72 -10.62 6.63
C ASP A 42 -2.49 -10.19 5.36
N SER A 43 -2.11 -9.08 4.77
CA SER A 43 -2.35 -8.82 3.36
C SER A 43 -1.01 -8.47 2.74
N VAL A 44 -0.25 -9.50 2.38
CA VAL A 44 0.56 -9.37 1.16
C VAL A 44 -0.49 -9.07 0.09
N GLN A 45 -0.75 -7.79 -0.17
CA GLN A 45 -1.62 -7.39 -1.26
C GLN A 45 -1.03 -8.06 -2.49
N GLN A 46 -1.76 -9.04 -3.02
CA GLN A 46 -1.45 -9.64 -4.31
C GLN A 46 -1.43 -8.48 -5.31
N VAL A 47 -0.24 -8.00 -5.64
CA VAL A 47 -0.10 -6.89 -6.58
C VAL A 47 -0.43 -7.47 -7.94
N GLU A 48 -1.56 -7.05 -8.49
CA GLU A 48 -1.90 -7.41 -9.86
C GLU A 48 -0.78 -6.92 -10.80
N SER A 49 -0.33 -7.80 -11.70
CA SER A 49 0.74 -7.51 -12.65
C SER A 49 0.23 -7.57 -14.09
N ILE A 50 0.95 -6.88 -14.98
CA ILE A 50 0.76 -6.91 -16.43
C ILE A 50 2.03 -7.50 -17.03
N SER A 51 1.92 -8.59 -17.80
CA SER A 51 3.07 -9.21 -18.47
C SER A 51 3.82 -8.19 -19.32
N THR A 52 5.16 -8.27 -19.30
CA THR A 52 6.02 -7.43 -20.14
C THR A 52 6.05 -7.88 -21.60
N GLY A 53 5.37 -8.98 -21.96
CA GLY A 53 5.49 -9.63 -23.27
C GLY A 53 6.77 -10.46 -23.46
N SER A 54 7.64 -10.50 -22.45
CA SER A 54 8.87 -11.31 -22.43
C SER A 54 8.84 -12.25 -21.23
N LEU A 55 8.68 -13.54 -21.49
CA LEU A 55 8.58 -14.57 -20.45
C LEU A 55 9.78 -14.55 -19.49
N GLY A 56 10.98 -14.33 -20.02
CA GLY A 56 12.19 -14.26 -19.20
C GLY A 56 12.18 -13.08 -18.22
N LEU A 57 11.65 -11.93 -18.65
CA LEU A 57 11.56 -10.74 -17.81
C LEU A 57 10.44 -10.88 -16.76
N ASP A 58 9.29 -11.44 -17.14
CA ASP A 58 8.18 -11.72 -16.22
C ASP A 58 8.61 -12.65 -15.07
N ILE A 59 9.39 -13.69 -15.38
CA ILE A 59 9.97 -14.60 -14.39
C ILE A 59 10.98 -13.87 -13.50
N ALA A 60 11.89 -13.08 -14.09
CA ALA A 60 12.91 -12.36 -13.36
C ALA A 60 12.34 -11.33 -12.37
N LEU A 61 11.19 -10.72 -12.69
CA LEU A 61 10.47 -9.81 -11.80
C LEU A 61 9.80 -10.52 -10.62
N GLY A 62 9.61 -11.84 -10.67
CA GLY A 62 9.08 -12.68 -9.58
C GLY A 62 7.58 -12.54 -9.32
N ILE A 63 6.95 -11.47 -9.82
CA ILE A 63 5.51 -11.21 -9.73
C ILE A 63 4.77 -11.43 -11.06
N GLY A 64 5.48 -11.94 -12.08
CA GLY A 64 4.89 -12.24 -13.39
C GLY A 64 4.66 -11.04 -14.32
N GLY A 65 5.27 -9.88 -14.04
CA GLY A 65 5.19 -8.70 -14.90
C GLY A 65 5.35 -7.36 -14.16
N LEU A 66 4.90 -6.28 -14.79
CA LEU A 66 4.92 -4.93 -14.23
C LEU A 66 3.76 -4.72 -13.23
N PRO A 67 3.98 -4.12 -12.05
CA PRO A 67 2.95 -3.93 -11.04
C PRO A 67 1.93 -2.86 -11.44
N ARG A 68 0.63 -3.17 -11.32
CA ARG A 68 -0.45 -2.19 -11.53
C ARG A 68 -0.51 -1.14 -10.43
N GLY A 69 -0.87 0.08 -10.81
CA GLY A 69 -1.02 1.20 -9.88
C GLY A 69 0.32 1.72 -9.33
N ARG A 70 1.43 1.40 -10.00
CA ARG A 70 2.78 1.83 -9.63
C ARG A 70 3.49 2.46 -10.83
N ILE A 71 4.44 3.32 -10.52
CA ILE A 71 5.33 3.94 -11.51
C ILE A 71 6.51 2.97 -11.72
N VAL A 72 6.82 2.70 -12.98
CA VAL A 72 7.96 1.87 -13.40
C VAL A 72 8.87 2.73 -14.29
N GLU A 73 10.17 2.67 -14.06
CA GLU A 73 11.17 3.33 -14.89
C GLU A 73 11.91 2.29 -15.75
N VAL A 74 12.02 2.54 -17.05
CA VAL A 74 12.78 1.72 -18.01
C VAL A 74 13.88 2.58 -18.61
N PHE A 75 15.14 2.27 -18.33
CA PHE A 75 16.30 3.05 -18.77
C PHE A 75 17.34 2.17 -19.48
N GLY A 76 18.22 2.81 -20.24
CA GLY A 76 19.25 2.12 -21.02
C GLY A 76 19.76 2.94 -22.20
N PRO A 77 20.82 2.48 -22.90
CA PRO A 77 21.43 3.15 -24.05
C PRO A 77 20.45 3.48 -25.19
N GLU A 78 20.83 4.37 -26.10
CA GLU A 78 20.04 4.60 -27.32
C GLU A 78 19.82 3.30 -28.10
N SER A 79 18.66 3.16 -28.75
CA SER A 79 18.29 1.96 -29.52
C SER A 79 18.21 0.65 -28.71
N SER A 80 18.20 0.68 -27.38
CA SER A 80 18.12 -0.50 -26.51
C SER A 80 16.73 -1.15 -26.38
N GLY A 81 15.72 -0.67 -27.12
CA GLY A 81 14.36 -1.23 -27.10
C GLY A 81 13.44 -0.74 -25.96
N LYS A 82 13.74 0.38 -25.28
CA LYS A 82 12.87 0.91 -24.19
C LYS A 82 11.43 1.23 -24.62
N THR A 83 11.23 1.62 -25.88
CA THR A 83 9.92 2.00 -26.45
C THR A 83 9.18 0.81 -27.06
N THR A 84 9.88 -0.30 -27.32
CA THR A 84 9.35 -1.49 -27.96
C THR A 84 8.53 -2.31 -26.97
#